data_AF-A0AAF0V618-F1
#
_entry.id   AF-A0AAF0V618-F1
#
_cell.length_a   1.000
_cell.length_b   1.000
_cell.length_c   1.000
_cell.angle_alpha   90.00
_cell.angle_beta   90.00
_cell.angle_gamma   90.00
#
_symmetry.space_group_name_H-M   'P 1'
#
loop_
_entity.id
_entity.type
_entity.pdbx_description
1 polymer ?
#
loop_
_entity_poly.entity_id
_entity_poly.type
_entity_poly.pdbx_seq_one_letter_code
_entity_poly.pdbx_strand_id
1 'polypeptide(L)'
;MPPHPSILPKPVVMLHGESNITWKASEVRSLIIWENLYYAIIGKFSYGKPDIMELRKTIPGQCGIKSICTIGVLDTWHILIRLTSLEDYVQLLSTTIFYVKSRENYWKMRTLK
;
A
#
# COMPACT_ATOMS: atom_id res chain seq x y z
N MET A 1 11.56 17.19 -10.81
CA MET A 1 10.27 16.50 -10.64
C MET A 1 9.52 16.59 -11.95
N PRO A 2 9.06 15.48 -12.54
CA PRO A 2 8.13 15.57 -13.66
C PRO A 2 6.82 16.25 -13.19
N PRO A 3 6.15 17.03 -14.05
CA PRO A 3 4.90 17.69 -13.68
C PRO A 3 3.83 16.65 -13.33
N HIS A 4 3.18 16.80 -12.17
CA HIS A 4 1.99 16.03 -11.84
C HIS A 4 0.92 16.35 -12.89
N PRO A 5 0.27 15.35 -13.49
CA PRO A 5 -0.81 15.60 -14.43
C PRO A 5 -1.99 16.11 -13.59
N SER A 6 -2.60 17.20 -14.01
CA SER A 6 -3.93 17.55 -13.54
C SER A 6 -4.89 16.48 -14.08
N ILE A 7 -5.14 15.44 -13.28
CA ILE A 7 -6.15 14.44 -13.63
C ILE A 7 -7.49 15.17 -13.53
N LEU A 8 -8.09 15.45 -14.69
CA LEU A 8 -9.43 16.02 -14.74
C LEU A 8 -10.38 15.07 -14.00
N PRO A 9 -11.22 15.56 -13.08
CA PRO A 9 -12.21 14.72 -12.41
C PRO A 9 -13.05 13.99 -13.46
N LYS A 10 -13.12 12.66 -13.33
CA LYS A 10 -13.90 11.86 -14.27
C LYS A 10 -15.40 12.07 -14.04
N PRO A 11 -16.20 12.07 -15.11
CA PRO A 11 -17.64 12.18 -14.98
C PRO A 11 -18.19 10.95 -14.25
N VAL A 12 -19.08 11.19 -13.28
CA VAL A 12 -19.86 10.16 -12.62
C VAL A 12 -21.01 9.76 -13.54
N VAL A 13 -21.18 8.47 -13.79
CA VAL A 13 -22.24 7.91 -14.63
C VAL A 13 -23.17 7.09 -13.74
N MET A 14 -24.48 7.24 -13.91
CA MET A 14 -25.48 6.42 -13.20
C MET A 14 -25.71 5.11 -13.97
N LEU A 15 -25.31 3.98 -13.38
CA LEU A 15 -25.55 2.64 -13.92
C LEU A 15 -26.44 1.89 -12.93
N HIS A 16 -27.63 1.46 -13.37
CA HIS A 16 -28.62 0.77 -12.53
C HIS A 16 -28.99 1.48 -11.21
N GLY A 17 -28.98 2.82 -11.22
CA GLY A 17 -29.27 3.63 -10.03
C GLY A 17 -28.06 3.88 -9.12
N GLU A 18 -26.88 3.36 -9.46
CA GLU A 18 -25.65 3.54 -8.70
C GLU A 18 -24.68 4.49 -9.42
N SER A 19 -24.03 5.37 -8.65
CA SER A 19 -22.99 6.28 -9.15
C SER A 19 -21.70 5.51 -9.44
N ASN A 20 -21.25 5.52 -10.68
CA ASN A 20 -20.09 4.77 -11.15
C ASN A 20 -19.07 5.68 -11.84
N ILE A 21 -17.79 5.35 -11.71
CA ILE A 21 -16.69 5.99 -12.45
C ILE A 21 -15.92 4.89 -13.17
N THR A 22 -15.82 4.99 -14.50
CA THR A 22 -15.13 3.97 -15.31
C THR A 22 -13.68 4.36 -15.60
N TRP A 23 -12.78 3.41 -15.40
CA TRP A 23 -11.37 3.53 -15.75
C TRP A 23 -10.99 2.55 -16.84
N LYS A 24 -10.34 3.04 -17.90
CA LYS A 24 -9.69 2.20 -18.90
C LYS A 24 -8.45 1.57 -18.28
N ALA A 25 -8.15 0.33 -18.65
CA ALA A 25 -6.95 -0.36 -18.17
C ALA A 25 -5.65 0.38 -18.52
N SER A 26 -5.60 1.14 -19.62
CA SER A 26 -4.45 2.00 -19.96
C SER A 26 -4.27 3.14 -18.97
N GLU A 27 -5.36 3.78 -18.52
CA GLU A 27 -5.31 4.88 -17.55
C GLU A 27 -4.84 4.37 -16.19
N VAL A 28 -5.36 3.22 -15.74
CA VAL A 28 -4.91 2.58 -14.49
C VAL A 28 -3.42 2.24 -14.58
N ARG A 29 -2.96 1.67 -15.70
CA ARG A 29 -1.53 1.42 -15.91
C ARG A 29 -0.71 2.69 -15.82
N SER A 30 -1.13 3.78 -16.47
CA SER A 30 -0.48 5.08 -16.35
C SER A 30 -0.43 5.54 -14.88
N LEU A 31 -1.53 5.50 -14.14
CA LEU A 31 -1.53 5.90 -12.72
C LEU A 31 -0.54 5.08 -11.88
N ILE A 32 -0.43 3.77 -12.11
CA ILE A 32 0.55 2.93 -11.42
C ILE A 32 1.98 3.42 -11.67
N ILE A 33 2.31 3.82 -12.91
CA ILE A 33 3.64 4.36 -13.24
C ILE A 33 3.87 5.69 -12.54
N TRP A 34 2.90 6.60 -12.66
CA TRP A 34 3.05 7.99 -12.22
C TRP A 34 3.11 8.09 -10.69
N GLU A 35 2.31 7.29 -9.99
CA GLU A 35 2.27 7.21 -8.52
C GLU A 35 3.32 6.24 -7.95
N ASN A 36 4.13 5.62 -8.81
CA ASN A 36 5.15 4.64 -8.45
C ASN A 36 4.60 3.49 -7.57
N LEU A 37 3.53 2.84 -8.04
CA LEU A 37 2.79 1.80 -7.31
C LEU A 37 3.11 0.37 -7.76
N TYR A 38 4.12 0.17 -8.60
CA TYR A 38 4.47 -1.16 -9.14
C TYR A 38 4.76 -2.21 -8.07
N TYR A 39 5.43 -1.80 -6.99
CA TYR A 39 5.79 -2.66 -5.86
C TYR A 39 5.10 -2.19 -4.59
N ALA A 40 3.86 -1.73 -4.73
CA ALA A 40 3.02 -1.36 -3.60
C ALA A 40 2.25 -2.59 -3.07
N ILE A 41 2.22 -2.74 -1.74
CA ILE A 41 1.51 -3.79 -1.03
C ILE A 41 0.64 -3.15 0.04
N ILE A 42 -0.57 -3.68 0.24
CA ILE A 42 -1.42 -3.27 1.35
C ILE A 42 -1.14 -4.18 2.54
N GLY A 43 -0.74 -3.59 3.67
CA GLY A 43 -0.62 -4.28 4.96
C GLY A 43 -1.91 -4.11 5.77
N LYS A 44 -2.64 -5.19 6.01
CA LYS A 44 -3.87 -5.21 6.81
C LYS A 44 -3.61 -5.71 8.23
N PHE A 45 -3.96 -4.91 9.22
CA PHE A 45 -3.96 -5.30 10.63
C PHE A 45 -5.33 -5.82 11.08
N SER A 46 -5.36 -6.73 12.05
CA SER A 46 -6.61 -7.39 12.48
C SER A 46 -7.31 -6.71 13.67
N TYR A 47 -6.58 -6.02 14.55
CA TYR A 47 -7.10 -5.51 15.82
C TYR A 47 -6.55 -4.10 16.12
N GLY A 48 -6.87 -3.14 15.24
CA GLY A 48 -6.21 -1.83 15.24
C GLY A 48 -4.83 -1.89 14.59
N LYS A 49 -4.08 -0.78 14.64
CA LYS A 49 -2.71 -0.71 14.10
C LYS A 49 -1.80 0.12 15.03
N PRO A 50 -0.49 -0.15 15.06
CA PRO A 50 0.45 0.72 15.73
C PRO A 50 0.51 2.12 15.13
N ASP A 51 1.15 3.03 15.85
CA ASP A 51 1.46 4.36 15.32
C ASP A 51 2.31 4.26 14.04
N ILE A 52 2.01 5.11 13.06
CA ILE A 52 2.65 5.04 11.74
C ILE A 52 4.15 5.32 11.80
N MET A 53 4.60 6.19 12.71
CA MET A 53 6.02 6.50 12.86
C MET A 53 6.78 5.33 13.47
N GLU A 54 6.13 4.50 14.28
CA GLU A 54 6.72 3.25 14.76
C GLU A 54 6.80 2.21 13.66
N LEU A 55 5.72 2.02 12.90
CA LEU A 55 5.69 1.08 11.77
C LEU A 55 6.79 1.39 10.74
N ARG A 56 7.03 2.68 10.46
CA ARG A 56 8.11 3.13 9.57
C ARG A 56 9.50 2.70 10.05
N LYS A 57 9.70 2.57 11.35
CA LYS A 57 10.98 2.12 11.94
C LYS A 57 11.06 0.60 12.02
N THR A 58 9.96 -0.07 12.36
CA THR A 58 9.97 -1.50 12.70
C THR A 58 9.79 -2.41 11.48
N ILE A 59 8.90 -2.08 10.55
CA ILE A 59 8.57 -2.94 9.41
C ILE A 59 9.79 -3.26 8.53
N PRO A 60 10.65 -2.30 8.14
CA PRO A 60 11.79 -2.60 7.27
C PRO A 60 12.69 -3.69 7.87
N GLY A 61 13.06 -3.57 9.15
CA GLY A 61 13.89 -4.55 9.83
C GLY A 61 13.15 -5.87 10.12
N GLN A 62 11.93 -5.81 10.65
CA GLN A 62 11.20 -7.01 11.07
C GLN A 62 10.66 -7.85 9.91
N CYS A 63 10.37 -7.22 8.77
CA CYS A 63 9.94 -7.92 7.57
C CYS A 63 11.11 -8.29 6.65
N GLY A 64 12.36 -8.02 7.05
CA GLY A 64 13.56 -8.36 6.30
C GLY A 64 13.70 -7.61 4.98
N ILE A 65 13.18 -6.38 4.90
CA ILE A 65 13.25 -5.55 3.70
C ILE A 65 14.65 -4.94 3.60
N LYS A 66 15.33 -5.19 2.47
CA LYS A 66 16.72 -4.77 2.26
C LYS A 66 16.83 -3.41 1.58
N SER A 67 15.89 -3.09 0.69
CA SER A 67 15.88 -1.82 -0.06
C SER A 67 15.08 -0.72 0.65
N ILE A 68 14.97 0.44 0.01
CA ILE A 68 14.20 1.57 0.53
C ILE A 68 12.72 1.17 0.59
N CYS A 69 12.12 1.40 1.76
CA CYS A 69 10.72 1.12 2.03
C CYS A 69 10.02 2.39 2.53
N THR A 70 8.90 2.75 1.89
CA THR A 70 8.06 3.87 2.33
C THR A 70 6.72 3.35 2.82
N ILE A 71 6.32 3.74 4.03
CA ILE A 71 5.07 3.29 4.64
C ILE A 71 4.12 4.48 4.84
N GLY A 72 2.91 4.36 4.31
CA GLY A 72 1.82 5.33 4.40
C GLY A 72 0.59 4.76 5.09
N VAL A 73 -0.29 5.64 5.58
CA VAL A 73 -1.61 5.26 6.10
C VAL A 73 -2.59 5.23 4.95
N LEU A 74 -3.40 4.17 4.85
CA LEU A 74 -4.57 4.13 3.96
C LEU A 74 -5.84 4.38 4.77
N ASP A 75 -6.03 3.64 5.86
CA ASP A 75 -7.15 3.82 6.78
C ASP A 75 -6.79 3.35 8.20
N THR A 76 -7.79 3.12 9.05
CA THR A 76 -7.67 2.67 10.43
C THR A 76 -6.91 1.34 10.58
N TRP A 77 -7.00 0.43 9.61
CA TRP A 77 -6.43 -0.93 9.68
C TRP A 77 -5.45 -1.23 8.56
N HIS A 78 -5.40 -0.41 7.51
CA HIS A 78 -4.58 -0.64 6.34
C HIS A 78 -3.44 0.39 6.24
N ILE A 79 -2.27 -0.11 5.89
CA ILE A 79 -1.10 0.68 5.50
C ILE A 79 -0.75 0.40 4.05
N LEU A 80 -0.17 1.39 3.38
CA LEU A 80 0.46 1.23 2.08
C LEU A 80 1.97 1.04 2.30
N ILE A 81 2.51 -0.07 1.83
CA ILE A 81 3.95 -0.37 1.84
C ILE A 81 4.44 -0.23 0.40
N ARG A 82 5.30 0.75 0.13
CA ARG A 82 5.93 0.93 -1.18
C ARG A 82 7.39 0.51 -1.12
N LEU A 83 7.75 -0.42 -1.99
CA LEU A 83 9.09 -0.97 -2.09
C LEU A 83 9.78 -0.47 -3.36
N THR A 84 11.10 -0.47 -3.34
CA THR A 84 11.91 -0.12 -4.53
C THR A 84 12.44 -1.34 -5.28
N SER A 85 12.49 -2.51 -4.63
CA SER A 85 13.02 -3.75 -5.20
C SER A 85 11.92 -4.80 -5.41
N LEU A 86 12.01 -5.51 -6.54
CA LEU A 86 11.19 -6.68 -6.82
C LEU A 86 11.46 -7.81 -5.82
N GLU A 87 12.71 -7.98 -5.35
CA GLU A 87 13.08 -9.02 -4.39
C GLU A 87 12.30 -8.85 -3.08
N ASP A 88 12.32 -7.65 -2.51
CA ASP A 88 11.58 -7.34 -1.28
C ASP A 88 10.07 -7.49 -1.48
N TYR A 89 9.57 -7.12 -2.66
CA TYR A 89 8.15 -7.24 -3.00
C TYR A 89 7.70 -8.71 -3.02
N VAL A 90 8.45 -9.56 -3.69
CA VAL A 90 8.18 -11.00 -3.74
C VAL A 90 8.34 -11.63 -2.36
N GLN A 91 9.37 -11.27 -1.60
CA GLN A 91 9.57 -11.76 -0.23
C GLN A 91 8.38 -11.42 0.67
N LEU A 92 7.93 -10.16 0.64
CA LEU A 92 6.84 -9.69 1.48
C LEU A 92 5.51 -10.36 1.11
N LEU A 93 5.24 -10.57 -0.18
CA LEU A 93 4.06 -11.30 -0.65
C LEU A 93 4.11 -12.80 -0.37
N SER A 94 5.31 -13.39 -0.33
CA SER A 94 5.48 -14.83 -0.05
C SER A 94 5.15 -15.17 1.41
N THR A 95 5.14 -14.17 2.29
CA THR A 95 4.80 -14.35 3.71
C THR A 95 3.34 -13.94 3.94
N THR A 96 2.52 -14.89 4.40
CA THR A 96 1.08 -14.68 4.56
C THR A 96 0.71 -13.87 5.80
N ILE A 97 1.51 -13.96 6.87
CA ILE A 97 1.26 -13.32 8.16
C ILE A 97 2.58 -12.85 8.77
N PHE A 98 2.60 -11.59 9.21
CA PHE A 98 3.66 -11.01 10.01
C PHE A 98 3.15 -10.70 11.42
N TYR A 99 4.02 -10.88 12.42
CA TYR A 99 3.80 -10.40 13.77
C TYR A 99 4.74 -9.23 14.02
N VAL A 100 4.24 -8.02 13.78
CA VAL A 100 5.01 -6.78 13.92
C VAL A 100 5.03 -6.40 15.39
N LYS A 101 6.21 -6.39 16.00
CA LYS A 101 6.41 -5.88 17.35
C LYS A 101 6.48 -4.36 17.32
N SER A 102 5.60 -3.69 18.06
CA SER A 102 5.64 -2.24 18.28
C SER A 102 5.42 -1.95 19.75
N ARG A 103 6.37 -1.22 20.36
CA ARG A 103 6.47 -1.08 21.82
C ARG A 103 6.46 -2.47 22.49
N GLU A 104 5.53 -2.68 23.41
CA GLU A 104 5.36 -3.92 24.18
C GLU A 104 4.34 -4.88 23.55
N ASN A 105 3.72 -4.51 22.42
CA ASN A 105 2.65 -5.29 21.80
C ASN A 105 3.07 -5.92 20.46
N TYR A 106 2.44 -7.06 20.13
CA TYR A 106 2.57 -7.72 18.83
C TYR A 106 1.31 -7.54 18.01
N TRP A 107 1.49 -7.14 16.76
CA TRP A 107 0.41 -6.79 15.85
C TRP A 107 0.42 -7.72 14.67
N LYS A 108 -0.68 -8.45 14.48
CA LYS A 108 -0.85 -9.36 13.35
C LYS A 108 -1.18 -8.57 12.09
N MET A 109 -0.27 -8.61 11.13
CA MET A 109 -0.40 -8.00 9.81
C MET A 109 -0.46 -9.07 8.72
N ARG A 110 -1.33 -8.89 7.73
CA ARG A 110 -1.38 -9.68 6.50
C ARG A 110 -1.10 -8.79 5.30
N THR A 111 -0.40 -9.30 4.30
CA THR A 111 -0.23 -8.63 3.02
C THR A 111 -1.43 -8.94 2.13
N LEU A 112 -1.95 -7.93 1.43
CA LEU A 112 -2.99 -8.05 0.41
C LEU A 112 -2.41 -7.68 -0.94
N LYS A 113 -2.85 -8.41 -1.97
CA LYS A 113 -2.54 -8.17 -3.38
C LYS A 113 -3.62 -7.31 -4.02
#